data_AF-A0A076H544-F1
#
_entry.id   AF-A0A076H544-F1
#
_cell.length_a   1.000
_cell.length_b   1.000
_cell.length_c   1.000
_cell.angle_alpha   90.00
_cell.angle_beta   90.00
_cell.angle_gamma   90.00
#
_symmetry.space_group_name_H-M   'P 1'
#
loop_
_entity.id
_entity.type
_entity.pdbx_description
1 polymer ?
#
loop_
_entity_poly.entity_id
_entity_poly.type
_entity_poly.pdbx_seq_one_letter_code
_entity_poly.pdbx_strand_id
1 'polypeptide(L)' 'MLKARAYAAVSLVASNGLSEYAEMPFESPPPEARLCSSCGDLQSLNFFALDNDECRRCEASNQQKQVVLQADEAVE' A
#
# COMPACT_ATOMS: atom_id res chain seq x y z
N MET A 1 -57.95 -46.62 -25.78
CA MET A 1 -56.60 -46.59 -26.39
C MET A 1 -55.66 -45.84 -25.44
N LEU A 2 -55.01 -46.54 -24.52
CA LEU A 2 -54.05 -45.94 -23.57
C LEU A 2 -52.66 -45.91 -24.19
N LYS A 3 -52.11 -44.73 -24.44
CA LYS A 3 -50.67 -44.52 -24.67
C LYS A 3 -50.33 -43.05 -24.34
N ALA A 4 -49.86 -42.82 -23.11
CA ALA A 4 -49.17 -41.59 -22.72
C ALA A 4 -47.95 -42.05 -21.90
N ARG A 5 -46.81 -42.15 -22.59
CA ARG A 5 -45.74 -41.15 -22.72
C ARG A 5 -44.79 -41.21 -21.52
N ALA A 6 -43.55 -41.60 -21.85
CA ALA A 6 -42.45 -41.86 -20.95
C ALA A 6 -42.08 -40.64 -20.10
N TYR A 7 -41.76 -40.90 -18.83
CA TYR A 7 -41.30 -39.92 -17.86
C TYR A 7 -39.89 -39.45 -18.21
N ALA A 8 -39.71 -38.14 -18.17
CA ALA A 8 -38.44 -37.47 -18.41
C ALA A 8 -37.64 -37.29 -17.12
N ALA A 9 -36.34 -37.10 -17.34
CA ALA A 9 -35.39 -36.36 -16.51
C ALA A 9 -34.90 -37.04 -15.21
N VAL A 10 -33.74 -37.69 -15.33
CA VAL A 10 -32.74 -37.67 -14.25
C VAL A 10 -31.43 -37.17 -14.85
N SER A 11 -31.23 -35.86 -14.78
CA SER A 11 -29.91 -35.26 -15.00
C SER A 11 -29.15 -35.34 -13.67
N LEU A 12 -28.17 -36.24 -13.59
CA LEU A 12 -27.21 -36.30 -12.50
C LEU A 12 -26.30 -35.07 -12.59
N VAL A 13 -26.51 -34.09 -11.71
CA VAL A 13 -25.51 -33.05 -11.45
C VAL A 13 -24.53 -33.59 -10.41
N ALA A 14 -23.35 -33.99 -10.89
CA ALA A 14 -22.21 -34.26 -10.02
C ALA A 14 -21.66 -32.91 -9.53
N SER A 15 -22.11 -32.47 -8.36
CA SER A 15 -21.53 -31.31 -7.68
C SER A 15 -20.15 -31.72 -7.16
N ASN A 16 -19.11 -31.43 -7.94
CA ASN A 16 -17.74 -31.50 -7.47
C ASN A 16 -17.60 -30.53 -6.29
N GLY A 17 -17.33 -31.08 -5.09
CA GLY A 17 -16.90 -30.30 -3.94
C GLY A 17 -15.51 -29.72 -4.22
N LEU A 18 -15.47 -28.57 -4.87
CA LEU A 18 -14.27 -27.75 -4.90
C LEU A 18 -14.19 -27.04 -3.56
N SER A 19 -13.19 -27.46 -2.78
CA SER A 19 -12.75 -26.82 -1.56
C SER A 19 -12.55 -25.32 -1.83
N GLU A 20 -13.51 -24.53 -1.37
CA GLU A 20 -13.52 -23.08 -1.34
C GLU A 20 -12.42 -22.58 -0.38
N TYR A 21 -11.15 -22.70 -0.78
CA TYR A 21 -10.14 -21.78 -0.30
C TYR A 21 -10.25 -20.55 -1.18
N ALA A 22 -11.22 -19.70 -0.86
CA ALA A 22 -11.31 -18.36 -1.42
C ALA A 22 -9.96 -17.67 -1.18
N GLU A 23 -9.19 -17.47 -2.26
CA GLU A 23 -8.10 -16.50 -2.29
C GLU A 23 -8.71 -15.13 -1.98
N MET A 24 -8.71 -14.77 -0.70
CA MET A 24 -8.93 -13.39 -0.28
C MET A 24 -7.80 -12.59 -0.95
N PRO A 25 -8.08 -11.67 -1.89
CA PRO A 25 -7.03 -10.82 -2.40
C PRO A 25 -6.44 -10.09 -1.21
N PHE A 26 -5.18 -10.36 -0.89
CA PHE A 26 -4.47 -9.69 0.18
C PHE A 26 -4.15 -8.29 -0.34
N GLU A 27 -5.14 -7.40 -0.31
CA GLU A 27 -4.94 -5.99 -0.62
C GLU A 27 -4.05 -5.41 0.47
N SER A 28 -2.82 -5.07 0.10
CA SER A 28 -1.93 -4.32 0.98
C SER A 28 -2.61 -3.03 1.40
N PRO A 29 -2.59 -2.65 2.70
CA PRO A 29 -3.15 -1.39 3.13
C PRO A 29 -2.47 -0.24 2.36
N PRO A 30 -3.19 0.87 2.12
CA PRO A 30 -2.61 2.02 1.46
C PRO A 30 -1.37 2.48 2.24
N PRO A 31 -0.30 2.89 1.54
CA PRO A 31 0.92 3.34 2.19
C PRO A 31 0.60 4.53 3.10
N GLU A 32 1.04 4.44 4.35
CA GLU A 32 0.91 5.55 5.29
C GLU A 32 1.64 6.79 4.74
N ALA A 33 0.99 7.94 4.87
CA ALA A 33 1.48 9.23 4.37
C ALA A 33 1.40 10.28 5.48
N ARG A 34 2.36 11.21 5.45
CA ARG A 34 2.55 12.27 6.44
C ARG A 34 2.86 13.59 5.74
N LEU A 35 2.42 14.70 6.34
CA LEU A 35 2.78 16.05 5.91
C LEU A 35 4.18 16.42 6.41
N CYS A 36 5.03 16.91 5.51
CA CYS A 36 6.33 17.46 5.89
C CYS A 36 6.17 18.81 6.60
N SER A 37 6.80 19.00 7.76
CA SER A 37 6.74 20.27 8.50
C SER A 37 7.40 21.44 7.77
N SER A 38 8.38 21.16 6.91
CA SER A 38 9.17 22.18 6.20
C SER A 38 8.58 22.61 4.86
N CYS A 39 8.13 21.67 4.02
CA CYS A 39 7.56 22.00 2.70
C CYS A 39 6.04 21.93 2.63
N GLY A 40 5.37 21.31 3.61
CA GLY A 40 3.91 21.14 3.62
C GLY A 40 3.39 20.06 2.67
N ASP A 41 4.26 19.35 1.95
CA ASP A 41 3.85 18.29 1.03
C ASP A 41 3.45 17.01 1.78
N LEU A 42 2.37 16.38 1.32
CA LEU A 42 1.96 15.04 1.77
C LEU A 42 2.79 13.99 1.03
N GLN A 43 3.61 13.23 1.76
CA GLN A 43 4.46 12.19 1.19
C GLN A 43 4.32 10.88 1.96
N SER A 44 4.63 9.76 1.31
CA SER A 44 4.65 8.47 2.01
C SER A 44 5.79 8.42 3.04
N LEU A 45 5.64 7.61 4.09
CA LEU A 45 6.64 7.49 5.16
C LEU A 45 8.04 7.09 4.66
N ASN A 46 8.15 6.46 3.49
CA ASN A 46 9.44 6.13 2.86
C ASN A 46 10.29 7.37 2.50
N PHE A 47 9.66 8.54 2.37
CA PHE A 47 10.33 9.80 2.07
C PHE A 47 10.75 10.59 3.33
N PHE A 48 10.44 10.06 4.51
CA PHE A 48 10.90 10.59 5.80
C PHE A 48 12.07 9.74 6.33
N ALA A 49 12.87 10.31 7.22
CA ALA A 49 13.72 9.50 8.09
C ALA A 49 12.86 8.99 9.26
N LEU A 50 13.27 7.88 9.90
CA LEU A 50 12.49 7.21 10.94
C LEU A 50 12.01 8.15 12.06
N ASP A 51 12.84 9.12 12.44
CA ASP A 51 12.59 10.01 13.58
C ASP A 51 12.40 11.49 13.18
N ASN A 52 12.31 11.81 11.88
CA ASN A 52 12.18 13.20 11.42
C ASN A 52 10.75 13.56 10.99
N ASP A 53 10.36 14.78 11.33
CA ASP A 53 9.11 15.42 10.88
C ASP A 53 9.23 16.07 9.50
N GLU A 54 10.45 16.06 8.95
CA GLU A 54 10.81 16.59 7.64
C GLU A 54 11.03 15.48 6.62
N CYS A 55 10.71 15.76 5.35
CA CYS A 55 11.09 14.87 4.26
C CYS A 55 12.60 14.94 4.02
N ARG A 56 13.17 13.85 3.49
CA ARG A 56 14.63 13.71 3.23
C ARG A 56 15.21 14.85 2.39
N ARG A 57 14.41 15.49 1.53
CA ARG A 57 14.85 16.65 0.74
C ARG A 57 15.05 17.89 1.61
N CYS A 58 14.09 18.20 2.48
CA CYS A 58 14.18 19.32 3.41
C CYS A 58 15.30 19.09 4.42
N GLU A 59 15.37 17.88 4.97
CA GLU A 59 16.42 17.46 5.89
C GLU A 59 17.82 17.67 5.27
N ALA A 60 18.05 17.17 4.05
CA ALA A 60 19.33 17.34 3.35
C ALA A 60 19.66 18.82 3.10
N SER A 61 18.67 19.66 2.78
CA SER A 61 18.88 21.10 2.59
C SER A 61 19.27 21.78 3.91
N ASN A 62 18.65 21.40 5.02
CA ASN A 62 18.97 21.92 6.35
C ASN A 62 20.36 21.50 6.81
N GLN A 63 20.75 20.24 6.58
CA GLN A 63 22.10 19.75 6.87
C GLN A 63 23.17 20.51 6.08
N GLN A 64 22.96 20.75 4.78
CA GLN A 64 23.91 21.52 3.97
C GLN A 64 24.10 22.95 4.50
N LYS A 65 23.03 23.61 4.95
CA LYS A 65 23.12 24.96 5.53
C LYS A 65 23.94 24.98 6.82
N GLN A 66 23.78 23.97 7.68
CA GLN A 66 24.56 23.89 8.92
C GLN A 66 26.06 23.69 8.65
N VAL A 67 26.42 22.86 7.67
CA VAL A 67 27.82 22.66 7.28
C VAL A 67 28.46 23.95 6.78
N VAL A 68 27.74 24.73 5.97
CA VAL A 68 28.24 26.01 5.46
C VAL A 68 28.43 27.03 6.60
N LEU A 69 27.48 27.11 7.54
CA LEU A 69 27.61 28.03 8.69
C LEU A 69 28.77 27.64 9.61
N GLN A 70 28.98 26.34 9.87
CA GLN A 70 30.11 25.86 10.68
C GLN A 70 31.46 26.07 10.00
N ALA A 71 31.51 26.01 8.66
CA ALA A 71 32.73 26.29 7.92
C ALA A 71 33.14 27.76 7.97
N ASP A 72 32.17 28.68 8.08
CA ASP A 72 32.44 30.12 8.20
C ASP A 72 32.93 30.47 9.62
N GLU A 73 32.35 29.85 10.65
CA GLU A 73 32.70 30.08 12.07
C GLU A 73 34.07 29.48 12.47
N ALA A 74 34.59 28.51 11.71
CA ALA A 74 35.91 27.91 11.94
C ALA A 74 37.06 28.70 11.28
N VAL A 75 36.75 29.78 10.56
CA VAL A 75 37.71 30.67 9.89
C VAL A 75 37.64 32.06 10.54
N GLU A 76 37.66 32.13 11.87
CA GLU A 76 37.93 33.35 12.63
C GLU A 76 39.00 33.12 13.70
#